data_AF-L9ZHJ7-F1
#
_entry.id   AF-L9ZHJ7-F1
#
_cell.length_a   1.000
_cell.length_b   1.000
_cell.length_c   1.000
_cell.angle_alpha   90.00
_cell.angle_beta   90.00
_cell.angle_gamma   90.00
#
_symmetry.space_group_name_H-M   'P 1'
#
loop_
_entity.id
_entity.type
_entity.pdbx_description
1 polymer ?
#
loop_
_entity_poly.entity_id
_entity_poly.type
_entity_poly.pdbx_seq_one_letter_code
_entity_poly.pdbx_strand_id
1 'polypeptide(L)'
;MHDDDPRGFEPPARADEPGSKRLVADGGRRWPSLTALQRDCLEGIACLEREGEPTHEAALARELEHTYPNLDDTRLYPTITVLVGHALLERGERRGDGRVEYTPTDAGRALLRARIERLADACGLILVDRADGTPTRETDG
;
A
#
# COMPACT_ATOMS: atom_id res chain seq x y z
N MET A 1 25.53 24.09 -64.97
CA MET A 1 24.60 24.92 -64.18
C MET A 1 23.88 23.94 -63.27
N HIS A 2 24.40 23.81 -62.03
CA HIS A 2 23.97 23.02 -60.84
C HIS A 2 23.66 21.52 -61.01
N ASP A 3 24.43 20.61 -60.39
CA ASP A 3 24.38 20.15 -58.96
C ASP A 3 23.01 19.50 -58.67
N ASP A 4 22.80 18.28 -58.16
CA ASP A 4 23.53 17.38 -57.27
C ASP A 4 22.96 15.94 -57.39
N ASP A 5 23.78 14.91 -57.21
CA ASP A 5 23.42 13.59 -56.64
C ASP A 5 23.92 13.63 -55.17
N PRO A 6 23.20 13.19 -54.11
CA PRO A 6 23.13 11.74 -53.84
C PRO A 6 21.98 11.18 -52.95
N ARG A 7 21.76 9.87 -53.12
CA ARG A 7 21.55 8.84 -52.06
C ARG A 7 20.38 8.99 -51.05
N GLY A 8 19.45 8.03 -51.16
CA GLY A 8 19.10 7.10 -50.07
C GLY A 8 18.44 7.66 -48.81
N PHE A 9 17.12 7.55 -48.74
CA PHE A 9 16.39 7.52 -47.47
C PHE A 9 15.40 6.36 -47.49
N GLU A 10 15.87 5.19 -47.08
CA GLU A 10 14.98 4.18 -46.48
C GLU A 10 14.34 4.81 -45.23
N PRO A 11 13.02 4.67 -45.03
CA PRO A 11 12.39 5.07 -43.78
C PRO A 11 12.99 4.24 -42.65
N PRO A 12 13.41 4.83 -41.52
CA PRO A 12 13.93 4.04 -40.42
C PRO A 12 12.82 3.11 -39.91
N ALA A 13 13.20 1.86 -39.70
CA ALA A 13 12.43 0.90 -38.92
C ALA A 13 11.92 1.60 -37.66
N ARG A 14 10.59 1.57 -37.46
CA ARG A 14 10.00 1.99 -36.19
C ARG A 14 10.72 1.22 -35.09
N ALA A 15 11.52 1.94 -34.31
CA ALA A 15 12.01 1.44 -33.05
C ALA A 15 10.78 1.05 -32.24
N ASP A 16 10.71 -0.23 -31.85
CA ASP A 16 9.80 -0.69 -30.82
C ASP A 16 10.01 0.20 -29.60
N GLU A 17 9.00 1.02 -29.31
CA GLU A 17 9.04 1.89 -28.14
C GLU A 17 9.14 1.02 -26.88
N PRO A 18 10.14 1.26 -26.01
CA PRO A 18 10.30 0.50 -24.79
C PRO A 18 9.19 0.90 -23.81
N GLY A 19 8.46 -0.11 -23.35
CA GLY A 19 7.69 -0.03 -22.12
C GLY A 19 6.32 0.61 -22.31
N SER A 20 5.41 -0.14 -22.93
CA SER A 20 4.04 -0.17 -22.42
C SER A 20 4.13 -0.51 -20.93
N LYS A 21 4.23 0.52 -20.08
CA LYS A 21 4.08 0.40 -18.64
C LYS A 21 2.75 -0.28 -18.44
N ARG A 22 2.83 -1.55 -18.03
CA ARG A 22 1.69 -2.34 -17.61
C ARG A 22 0.88 -1.45 -16.67
N LEU A 23 -0.27 -0.98 -17.14
CA LEU A 23 -1.19 -0.20 -16.34
C LEU A 23 -1.73 -1.15 -15.28
N VAL A 24 -1.06 -1.21 -14.14
CA VAL A 24 -1.59 -1.87 -12.95
C VAL A 24 -2.70 -0.95 -12.47
N ALA A 25 -3.93 -1.45 -12.43
CA ALA A 25 -5.03 -0.79 -11.75
C ALA A 25 -4.76 -0.87 -10.23
N ASP A 26 -3.81 -0.09 -9.74
CA ASP A 26 -3.39 -0.01 -8.33
C ASP A 26 -4.31 0.92 -7.50
N GLY A 27 -5.48 1.28 -8.02
CA GLY A 27 -6.41 2.19 -7.34
C GLY A 27 -5.90 3.62 -7.20
N GLY A 28 -4.82 3.99 -7.90
CA GLY A 28 -4.44 5.39 -8.16
C GLY A 28 -3.84 6.17 -6.98
N ARG A 29 -3.63 5.58 -5.80
CA ARG A 29 -2.94 6.25 -4.70
C ARG A 29 -1.68 5.52 -4.25
N ARG A 30 -0.56 6.23 -4.39
CA ARG A 30 0.75 5.77 -3.92
C ARG A 30 0.88 6.11 -2.44
N TRP A 31 1.53 5.24 -1.67
CA TRP A 31 1.84 5.47 -0.25
C TRP A 31 2.27 6.91 0.13
N PRO A 32 3.08 7.63 -0.68
CA PRO A 32 3.48 9.01 -0.35
C PRO A 32 2.34 10.04 -0.39
N SER A 33 1.20 9.75 -1.02
CA SER A 33 0.05 10.68 -1.07
C SER A 33 -0.78 10.70 0.20
N LEU A 34 -0.57 9.73 1.11
CA LEU A 34 -1.19 9.72 2.43
C LEU A 34 -0.36 10.55 3.42
N THR A 35 -1.01 11.22 4.35
CA THR A 35 -0.31 11.84 5.49
C THR A 35 0.32 10.78 6.38
N ALA A 36 1.25 11.16 7.26
CA ALA A 36 1.83 10.22 8.23
C ALA A 36 0.73 9.59 9.10
N LEU A 37 -0.15 10.41 9.67
CA LEU A 37 -1.27 9.94 10.48
C LEU A 37 -2.19 8.97 9.72
N GLN A 38 -2.49 9.22 8.43
CA GLN A 38 -3.29 8.30 7.62
C GLN A 38 -2.61 6.94 7.42
N ARG A 39 -1.30 6.93 7.17
CA ARG A 39 -0.51 5.71 7.02
C ARG A 39 -0.50 4.91 8.31
N ASP A 40 -0.24 5.59 9.41
CA ASP A 40 -0.13 4.97 10.73
C ASP A 40 -1.50 4.49 11.23
N CYS A 41 -2.61 5.18 10.88
CA CYS A 41 -3.96 4.69 11.14
C CYS A 41 -4.28 3.40 10.36
N LEU A 42 -3.91 3.34 9.07
CA LEU A 42 -4.10 2.13 8.26
C LEU A 42 -3.27 0.96 8.81
N GLU A 43 -2.02 1.21 9.18
CA GLU A 43 -1.14 0.22 9.79
C GLU A 43 -1.67 -0.25 11.15
N GLY A 44 -2.07 0.68 12.02
CA GLY A 44 -2.62 0.39 13.35
C GLY A 44 -3.88 -0.46 13.29
N ILE A 45 -4.82 -0.16 12.38
CA ILE A 45 -6.02 -1.00 12.19
C ILE A 45 -5.65 -2.41 11.69
N ALA A 46 -4.69 -2.54 10.77
CA ALA A 46 -4.22 -3.85 10.33
C ALA A 46 -3.51 -4.64 11.44
N CYS A 47 -2.81 -3.95 12.34
CA CYS A 47 -2.16 -4.53 13.52
C CYS A 47 -3.20 -5.08 14.50
N LEU A 48 -4.18 -4.24 14.89
CA LEU A 48 -5.28 -4.61 15.78
C LEU A 48 -6.07 -5.80 15.23
N GLU A 49 -6.41 -5.78 13.94
CA GLU A 49 -7.13 -6.90 13.33
C GLU A 49 -6.32 -8.21 13.38
N ARG A 50 -5.02 -8.16 13.06
CA ARG A 50 -4.14 -9.34 13.10
C ARG A 50 -4.04 -9.92 14.52
N GLU A 51 -4.09 -9.06 15.53
CA GLU A 51 -4.00 -9.43 16.94
C GLU A 51 -5.34 -9.88 17.53
N GLY A 52 -6.43 -9.76 16.76
CA GLY A 52 -7.78 -10.07 17.22
C GLY A 52 -8.33 -9.03 18.19
N GLU A 53 -7.71 -7.84 18.23
CA GLU A 53 -8.13 -6.72 19.06
C GLU A 53 -9.22 -5.89 18.37
N PRO A 54 -10.06 -5.15 19.12
CA PRO A 54 -11.09 -4.31 18.54
C PRO A 54 -10.50 -3.24 17.61
N THR A 55 -11.04 -3.12 16.40
CA THR A 55 -10.57 -2.15 15.39
C THR A 55 -11.40 -0.86 15.38
N HIS A 56 -11.88 -0.44 16.54
CA HIS A 56 -12.63 0.81 16.70
C HIS A 56 -11.70 1.98 17.06
N GLU A 57 -12.17 3.22 16.86
CA GLU A 57 -11.41 4.47 17.11
C GLU A 57 -10.66 4.51 18.45
N ALA A 58 -11.30 4.15 19.56
CA ALA A 58 -10.67 4.20 20.88
C ALA A 58 -9.50 3.20 21.06
N ALA A 59 -9.51 2.08 20.33
CA ALA A 59 -8.42 1.11 20.37
C ALA A 59 -7.27 1.60 19.50
N LEU A 60 -7.59 2.14 18.32
CA LEU A 60 -6.60 2.77 17.46
C LEU A 60 -5.92 3.97 18.13
N ALA A 61 -6.67 4.80 18.87
CA ALA A 61 -6.10 5.93 19.61
C ALA A 61 -5.08 5.46 20.66
N ARG A 62 -5.37 4.35 21.35
CA ARG A 62 -4.43 3.71 22.30
C ARG A 62 -3.21 3.13 21.59
N GLU A 63 -3.40 2.46 20.47
CA GLU A 63 -2.31 1.92 19.65
C GLU A 63 -1.34 3.02 19.20
N LEU A 64 -1.88 4.19 18.85
CA LEU A 64 -1.10 5.33 18.35
C LEU A 64 -0.65 6.31 19.43
N GLU A 65 -0.98 6.09 20.70
CA GLU A 65 -0.76 7.05 21.79
C GLU A 65 0.71 7.42 21.96
N HIS A 66 1.62 6.46 21.77
CA HIS A 66 3.06 6.68 21.89
C HIS A 66 3.60 7.64 20.82
N THR A 67 3.13 7.51 19.58
CA THR A 67 3.57 8.32 18.44
C THR A 67 2.83 9.66 18.37
N TYR A 68 1.56 9.67 18.74
CA TYR A 68 0.67 10.83 18.66
C TYR A 68 0.04 11.10 20.04
N PRO A 69 0.80 11.65 21.00
CA PRO A 69 0.23 12.04 22.28
C PRO A 69 -0.85 13.10 22.05
N ASN A 70 -2.02 12.90 22.64
CA ASN A 70 -3.23 13.71 22.42
C ASN A 70 -3.87 13.54 21.03
N LEU A 71 -3.76 12.36 20.42
CA LEU A 71 -4.63 12.00 19.32
C LEU A 71 -6.07 11.83 19.85
N ASP A 72 -6.94 12.75 19.47
CA ASP A 72 -8.33 12.78 19.87
C ASP A 72 -9.26 12.39 18.71
N ASP A 73 -10.54 12.20 19.03
CA ASP A 73 -11.56 11.83 18.05
C ASP A 73 -11.72 12.89 16.95
N THR A 74 -11.46 14.16 17.26
CA THR A 74 -11.59 15.27 16.30
C THR A 74 -10.59 15.18 15.16
N ARG A 75 -9.43 14.55 15.39
CA ARG A 75 -8.42 14.27 14.37
C ARG A 75 -8.53 12.87 13.79
N LEU A 76 -8.91 11.89 14.62
CA LEU A 76 -8.99 10.50 14.23
C LEU A 76 -10.16 10.23 13.29
N TYR A 77 -11.36 10.71 13.62
CA TYR A 77 -12.56 10.47 12.81
C TYR A 77 -12.45 11.00 11.38
N PRO A 78 -12.01 12.26 11.12
CA PRO A 78 -11.78 12.72 9.76
C PRO A 78 -10.69 11.92 9.03
N THR A 79 -9.65 11.48 9.75
CA THR A 79 -8.57 10.68 9.15
C THR A 79 -9.09 9.32 8.69
N ILE A 80 -9.84 8.62 9.53
CA ILE A 80 -10.46 7.34 9.16
C ILE A 80 -11.47 7.53 8.03
N THR A 81 -12.27 8.60 8.08
CA THR A 81 -13.24 8.93 7.02
C THR A 81 -12.54 9.09 5.67
N VAL A 82 -11.36 9.72 5.63
CA VAL A 82 -10.56 9.82 4.40
C VAL A 82 -10.09 8.45 3.93
N LEU A 83 -9.61 7.59 4.82
CA LEU A 83 -9.17 6.23 4.46
C LEU A 83 -10.33 5.37 3.92
N VAL A 84 -11.53 5.49 4.50
CA VAL A 84 -12.75 4.86 3.98
C VAL A 84 -13.13 5.43 2.63
N GLY A 85 -13.11 6.77 2.48
CA GLY A 85 -13.34 7.43 1.19
C GLY A 85 -12.28 7.12 0.13
N HIS A 86 -11.15 6.51 0.53
CA HIS A 86 -10.10 6.02 -0.37
C HIS A 86 -10.20 4.52 -0.63
N ALA A 87 -11.24 3.85 -0.11
CA ALA A 87 -11.42 2.40 -0.16
C ALA A 87 -10.22 1.62 0.42
N LEU A 88 -9.49 2.21 1.37
CA LEU A 88 -8.39 1.54 2.08
C LEU A 88 -8.86 0.88 3.38
N LEU A 89 -9.93 1.42 3.96
CA LEU A 89 -10.66 0.83 5.06
C LEU A 89 -12.12 0.65 4.67
N GLU A 90 -12.74 -0.40 5.18
CA GLU A 90 -14.18 -0.59 5.19
C GLU A 90 -14.72 -0.27 6.57
N ARG A 91 -15.89 0.37 6.61
CA ARG A 91 -16.61 0.69 7.83
C ARG A 91 -17.61 -0.41 8.11
N GLY A 92 -17.46 -1.09 9.24
CA GLY A 92 -18.39 -2.12 9.70
C GLY A 92 -19.71 -1.56 10.21
N GLU A 93 -20.56 -2.49 10.65
CA GLU A 93 -21.81 -2.14 11.32
C GLU A 93 -21.57 -1.53 12.70
N ARG A 94 -22.52 -0.72 13.16
CA ARG A 94 -22.49 -0.20 14.52
C ARG A 94 -22.85 -1.32 15.49
N ARG A 95 -21.97 -1.61 16.44
CA ARG A 95 -22.18 -2.60 17.49
C ARG A 95 -23.15 -2.09 18.57
N GLY A 96 -23.61 -2.99 19.44
CA GLY A 96 -24.59 -2.69 20.49
C GLY A 96 -24.12 -1.68 21.54
N ASP A 97 -22.82 -1.44 21.65
CA ASP A 97 -22.20 -0.39 22.48
C ASP A 97 -22.07 0.97 21.77
N GLY A 98 -22.59 1.06 20.55
CA GLY A 98 -22.51 2.25 19.72
C GLY A 98 -21.20 2.43 18.97
N ARG A 99 -20.21 1.54 19.10
CA ARG A 99 -18.92 1.65 18.40
C ARG A 99 -19.00 1.08 16.98
N VAL A 100 -18.06 1.50 16.15
CA VAL A 100 -17.93 1.04 14.77
C VAL A 100 -16.52 0.51 14.60
N GLU A 101 -16.41 -0.67 14.00
CA GLU A 101 -15.13 -1.28 13.66
C GLU A 101 -14.77 -0.99 12.22
N TYR A 102 -13.47 -0.99 11.96
CA TYR A 102 -12.90 -0.75 10.64
C TYR A 102 -12.01 -1.92 10.23
N THR A 103 -12.05 -2.27 8.96
CA THR A 103 -11.33 -3.43 8.41
C THR A 103 -10.50 -2.97 7.22
N PRO A 104 -9.20 -3.30 7.13
CA PRO A 104 -8.42 -3.03 5.93
C PRO A 104 -8.98 -3.81 4.74
N THR A 105 -9.25 -3.08 3.66
CA THR A 105 -9.63 -3.69 2.38
C THR A 105 -8.44 -4.38 1.74
N ASP A 106 -8.68 -5.16 0.68
CA ASP A 106 -7.60 -5.71 -0.14
C ASP A 106 -6.67 -4.62 -0.69
N ALA A 107 -7.22 -3.47 -1.06
CA ALA A 107 -6.44 -2.31 -1.51
C ALA A 107 -5.58 -1.73 -0.38
N GLY A 108 -6.13 -1.60 0.84
CA GLY A 108 -5.39 -1.19 2.03
C GLY A 108 -4.22 -2.13 2.34
N ARG A 109 -4.47 -3.44 2.30
CA ARG A 109 -3.43 -4.47 2.52
C ARG A 109 -2.38 -4.49 1.43
N ALA A 110 -2.78 -4.39 0.17
CA ALA A 110 -1.85 -4.30 -0.96
C ALA A 110 -0.94 -3.06 -0.83
N LEU A 111 -1.49 -1.94 -0.36
CA LEU A 111 -0.73 -0.72 -0.14
C LEU A 111 0.32 -0.88 0.98
N LEU A 112 -0.03 -1.53 2.09
CA LEU A 112 0.89 -1.88 3.17
C LEU A 112 1.98 -2.85 2.68
N ARG A 113 1.61 -3.91 1.94
CA ARG A 113 2.56 -4.86 1.35
C ARG A 113 3.56 -4.16 0.44
N ALA A 114 3.08 -3.33 -0.49
CA ALA A 114 3.94 -2.57 -1.39
C ALA A 114 4.88 -1.60 -0.64
N ARG A 115 4.49 -1.13 0.57
CA ARG A 115 5.39 -0.34 1.41
C ARG A 115 6.51 -1.19 1.99
N ILE A 116 6.20 -2.37 2.51
CA ILE A 116 7.19 -3.29 3.07
C ILE A 116 8.18 -3.73 1.98
N GLU A 117 7.70 -4.08 0.79
CA GLU A 117 8.54 -4.44 -0.37
C GLU A 117 9.53 -3.31 -0.71
N ARG A 118 9.06 -2.06 -0.84
CA ARG A 118 9.95 -0.92 -1.10
C ARG A 118 10.98 -0.68 0.00
N LEU A 119 10.64 -0.94 1.26
CA LEU A 119 11.57 -0.80 2.38
C LEU A 119 12.60 -1.93 2.39
N ALA A 120 12.17 -3.16 2.12
CA ALA A 120 13.07 -4.31 2.00
C ALA A 120 14.08 -4.10 0.87
N ASP A 121 13.61 -3.68 -0.31
CA ASP A 121 14.47 -3.34 -1.45
C ASP A 121 15.51 -2.27 -1.08
N ALA A 122 15.07 -1.20 -0.40
CA ALA A 122 15.95 -0.12 0.03
C ALA A 122 17.02 -0.57 1.06
N CYS A 123 16.71 -1.61 1.84
CA CYS A 123 17.62 -2.21 2.80
C CYS A 123 18.41 -3.42 2.24
N GLY A 124 18.16 -3.83 0.99
CA GLY A 124 18.73 -5.04 0.40
C GLY A 124 18.26 -6.34 1.07
N LEU A 125 17.06 -6.34 1.65
CA LEU A 125 16.46 -7.48 2.33
C LEU A 125 15.55 -8.27 1.39
N ILE A 126 15.48 -9.59 1.59
CA ILE A 126 14.54 -10.47 0.91
C ILE A 126 13.37 -10.74 1.85
N LEU A 127 12.15 -10.51 1.36
CA LEU A 127 10.92 -10.88 2.07
C LEU A 127 10.56 -12.33 1.72
N VAL A 128 10.25 -13.13 2.74
CA VAL A 128 9.77 -14.49 2.57
C VAL A 128 8.38 -14.57 3.20
N ASP A 129 7.39 -15.05 2.46
CA ASP A 129 6.05 -15.25 3.03
C ASP A 129 6.13 -16.40 4.05
N ARG A 130 5.51 -16.20 5.22
CA ARG A 130 5.42 -17.22 6.26
C ARG A 130 4.62 -18.44 5.77
N ALA A 131 3.72 -18.27 4.79
CA ALA A 131 2.95 -19.36 4.20
C ALA A 131 3.79 -20.28 3.28
N ASP A 132 4.90 -19.79 2.71
CA ASP A 132 5.73 -20.52 1.76
C ASP A 132 6.91 -21.27 2.40
N GLY A 133 6.92 -21.37 3.73
CA GLY A 133 7.97 -22.04 4.50
C GLY A 133 7.95 -23.56 4.41
N THR A 134 8.13 -24.13 3.22
CA THR A 134 8.69 -25.50 3.10
C THR A 134 10.16 -25.36 2.72
N PRO A 135 11.11 -25.51 3.66
CA PRO A 135 12.50 -25.62 3.29
C PRO A 135 12.67 -26.93 2.51
N THR A 136 12.78 -26.84 1.19
CA THR A 136 13.31 -27.93 0.37
C THR A 136 14.75 -28.13 0.82
N ARG A 137 14.96 -29.02 1.79
CA ARG A 137 16.30 -29.52 2.10
C ARG A 137 16.74 -30.31 0.88
N GLU A 138 17.64 -29.70 0.10
CA GLU A 138 18.58 -30.46 -0.70
C GLU A 138 19.26 -31.46 0.25
N THR A 139 18.88 -32.72 0.09
CA THR A 139 19.65 -33.84 0.64
C THR A 139 20.51 -34.31 -0.51
N ASP A 140 21.74 -33.81 -0.48
CA ASP A 140 22.88 -34.41 -1.17
C ASP A 140 23.13 -35.80 -0.54
N GLY A 141 23.21 -36.83 -1.38
CA GLY A 141 23.37 -38.23 -0.98
C GLY A 141 23.19 -39.21 -2.13
#